data_AF-A0A3M1CMW9-F1
#
_entry.id   AF-A0A3M1CMW9-F1
#
_cell.length_a   1.000
_cell.length_b   1.000
_cell.length_c   1.000
_cell.angle_alpha   90.00
_cell.angle_beta   90.00
_cell.angle_gamma   90.00
#
_symmetry.space_group_name_H-M   'P 1'
#
loop_
_entity.id
_entity.type
_entity.pdbx_description
1 polymer ?
#
loop_
_entity_poly.entity_id
_entity_poly.type
_entity_poly.pdbx_seq_one_letter_code
_entity_poly.pdbx_strand_id
1 'polypeptide(L)'
;MGADTGTAAIVAGGVAGARLIGEDTQVVLVGRKQEIEPVLAATSDCPSNVTIRHADAVVPMSMPATAGVRVKDSSIAVGAAMVRAGEADALVSPGNTGAVMATSLLTMGRIEGVSRPAITTRFPTTSGRPTVVLDVGANADCKPHHLAQFGV
;
A
#
# COMPACT_ATOMS: atom_id res chain seq x y z
N MET A 1 -3.32 8.95 -3.60
CA MET A 1 -4.06 9.02 -4.88
C MET A 1 -5.19 8.00 -5.01
N GLY A 2 -5.09 6.79 -4.43
CA GLY A 2 -6.09 5.72 -4.63
C GLY A 2 -7.29 5.71 -3.70
N ALA A 3 -7.72 6.85 -3.15
CA ALA A 3 -8.85 6.89 -2.20
C ALA A 3 -10.13 7.40 -2.86
N ASP A 4 -11.26 6.84 -2.44
CA ASP A 4 -12.59 7.21 -2.96
C ASP A 4 -12.93 8.69 -2.75
N THR A 5 -12.48 9.24 -1.62
CA THR A 5 -12.70 10.65 -1.23
C THR A 5 -11.57 11.59 -1.67
N GLY A 6 -10.68 11.11 -2.55
CA GLY A 6 -9.55 11.86 -3.06
C GLY A 6 -8.35 11.94 -2.10
N THR A 7 -7.41 12.82 -2.42
CA THR A 7 -6.08 12.88 -1.77
C THR A 7 -6.13 13.31 -0.31
N ALA A 8 -7.16 14.08 0.09
CA ALA A 8 -7.28 14.65 1.43
C ALA A 8 -7.24 13.61 2.57
N ALA A 9 -8.03 12.53 2.45
CA ALA A 9 -8.08 11.50 3.47
C ALA A 9 -6.73 10.79 3.67
N ILE A 10 -5.97 10.60 2.58
CA ILE A 10 -4.66 9.95 2.63
C ILE A 10 -3.61 10.84 3.25
N VAL A 11 -3.62 12.13 2.92
CA VAL A 11 -2.72 13.10 3.53
C VAL A 11 -3.00 13.21 5.04
N ALA A 12 -4.27 13.36 5.42
CA ALA A 12 -4.67 13.42 6.82
C ALA A 12 -4.25 12.15 7.60
N GLY A 13 -4.50 10.97 7.02
CA GLY A 13 -4.09 9.69 7.61
C GLY A 13 -2.57 9.54 7.73
N GLY A 14 -1.82 9.96 6.71
CA GLY A 14 -0.35 9.95 6.72
C GLY A 14 0.23 10.88 7.78
N VAL A 15 -0.29 12.10 7.91
CA VAL A 15 0.10 13.05 8.94
C VAL A 15 -0.24 12.53 10.34
N ALA A 16 -1.45 11.99 10.52
CA ALA A 16 -1.86 11.41 11.80
C ALA A 16 -0.98 10.20 12.18
N GLY A 17 -0.64 9.34 11.21
CA GLY A 17 0.28 8.23 11.40
C GLY A 17 1.68 8.69 11.79
N ALA A 18 2.22 9.70 11.11
CA ALA A 18 3.53 10.28 11.43
C ALA A 18 3.59 10.81 12.87
N ARG A 19 2.50 11.43 13.36
CA ARG A 19 2.39 11.89 14.76
C ARG A 19 2.33 10.72 15.75
N LEU A 20 1.58 9.69 15.42
CA LEU A 20 1.33 8.55 16.31
C LEU A 20 2.58 7.69 16.48
N ILE A 21 3.32 7.46 15.40
CA ILE A 21 4.50 6.58 15.40
C ILE A 21 5.73 7.31 15.95
N GLY A 22 5.81 8.63 15.76
CA GLY A 22 6.92 9.46 16.23
C GLY A 22 7.94 9.81 15.15
N GLU A 23 8.91 10.64 15.50
CA GLU A 23 9.86 11.25 14.55
C GLU A 23 10.87 10.25 13.96
N ASP A 24 11.06 9.09 14.58
CA ASP A 24 11.96 8.03 14.11
C ASP A 24 11.46 7.32 12.85
N THR A 25 10.20 7.56 12.44
CA THR A 25 9.61 6.97 11.23
C THR A 25 9.31 8.03 10.21
N GLN A 26 9.89 7.93 9.02
CA GLN A 26 9.56 8.83 7.91
C GLN A 26 8.28 8.36 7.19
N VAL A 27 7.37 9.31 6.94
CA VAL A 27 6.17 9.06 6.12
C VAL A 27 6.35 9.75 4.77
N VAL A 28 6.32 8.96 3.69
CA VAL A 28 6.42 9.46 2.31
C VAL A 28 5.07 9.38 1.63
N LEU A 29 4.50 10.53 1.29
CA LEU A 29 3.28 10.65 0.50
C LEU A 29 3.64 10.56 -0.99
N VAL A 30 3.26 9.47 -1.65
CA VAL A 30 3.58 9.24 -3.07
C VAL A 30 2.39 9.60 -3.97
N GLY A 31 2.59 10.51 -4.91
CA GLY A 31 1.55 10.91 -5.86
C GLY A 31 1.79 12.24 -6.57
N ARG A 32 0.73 12.81 -7.14
CA ARG A 32 0.83 14.08 -7.85
C ARG A 32 1.08 15.20 -6.85
N LYS A 33 2.27 15.80 -6.96
CA LYS A 33 2.76 16.77 -5.98
C LYS A 33 1.83 17.98 -5.89
N GLN A 34 1.33 18.42 -7.04
CA GLN A 34 0.40 19.54 -7.19
C GLN A 34 -0.96 19.29 -6.51
N GLU A 35 -1.36 18.02 -6.31
CA GLU A 35 -2.58 17.67 -5.58
C GLU A 35 -2.34 17.46 -4.09
N ILE A 36 -1.14 17.01 -3.70
CA ILE A 36 -0.78 16.72 -2.30
C ILE A 36 -0.37 17.99 -1.55
N GLU A 37 0.47 18.83 -2.15
CA GLU A 37 1.03 20.02 -1.50
C GLU A 37 -0.02 20.97 -0.92
N PRO A 38 -1.09 21.35 -1.64
CA PRO A 38 -2.09 22.27 -1.08
C PRO A 38 -2.80 21.70 0.14
N VAL A 39 -3.08 20.40 0.13
CA VAL A 39 -3.73 19.69 1.24
C VAL A 39 -2.81 19.62 2.45
N LEU A 40 -1.52 19.33 2.22
CA LEU A 40 -0.53 19.26 3.28
C LEU A 40 -0.30 20.64 3.91
N ALA A 41 -0.23 21.71 3.10
CA ALA A 41 -0.06 23.08 3.59
C ALA A 41 -1.26 23.57 4.41
N ALA A 42 -2.47 23.07 4.10
CA ALA A 42 -3.67 23.36 4.89
C ALA A 42 -3.75 22.55 6.20
N THR A 43 -2.87 21.58 6.41
CA THR A 43 -2.85 20.75 7.62
C THR A 43 -2.00 21.43 8.70
N SER A 44 -2.61 21.87 9.81
CA SER A 44 -1.87 22.41 10.95
C SER A 44 -0.94 21.36 11.56
N ASP A 45 0.21 21.78 12.10
CA ASP A 45 1.16 20.92 12.82
C ASP A 45 1.65 19.70 12.02
N CYS A 46 1.93 19.87 10.72
CA CYS A 46 2.53 18.81 9.91
C CYS A 46 3.92 18.45 10.49
N PRO A 47 4.15 17.18 10.88
CA PRO A 47 5.46 16.74 11.35
C PRO A 47 6.54 16.87 10.27
N SER A 48 7.80 17.11 10.69
CA SER A 48 8.96 17.26 9.80
C SER A 48 9.35 15.97 9.08
N ASN A 49 8.95 14.81 9.63
CA ASN A 49 9.15 13.49 9.05
C ASN A 49 8.14 13.13 7.93
N VAL A 50 7.25 14.05 7.54
CA VAL A 50 6.35 13.87 6.39
C VAL A 50 6.95 14.51 5.14
N THR A 51 7.14 13.70 4.09
CA THR A 51 7.71 14.14 2.82
C THR A 51 6.84 13.73 1.64
N ILE A 52 7.04 14.35 0.48
CA ILE A 52 6.29 14.05 -0.75
C ILE A 52 7.23 13.48 -1.79
N ARG A 53 6.89 12.31 -2.36
CA ARG A 53 7.51 11.79 -3.57
C ARG A 53 6.54 11.96 -4.73
N HIS A 54 6.99 12.64 -5.78
CA HIS A 54 6.16 12.83 -6.96
C HIS A 54 5.98 11.52 -7.75
N ALA A 55 4.77 11.29 -8.23
CA ALA A 55 4.43 10.31 -9.25
C ALA A 55 3.39 10.92 -10.21
N ASP A 56 3.59 10.75 -11.51
CA ASP A 56 2.77 11.37 -12.56
C ASP A 56 1.41 10.68 -12.69
N ALA A 57 1.43 9.35 -12.63
CA ALA A 57 0.27 8.52 -12.94
C ALA A 57 -0.45 8.00 -11.70
N VAL A 58 -1.71 7.63 -11.91
CA VAL A 58 -2.57 7.00 -10.91
C VAL A 58 -3.26 5.83 -11.59
N VAL A 59 -3.31 4.69 -10.90
CA VAL A 59 -4.12 3.55 -11.35
C VAL A 59 -5.57 3.78 -10.88
N PRO A 60 -6.55 3.93 -11.79
CA PRO A 60 -7.94 4.10 -11.41
C PRO A 60 -8.52 2.84 -10.74
N MET A 61 -9.47 3.02 -9.81
CA MET A 61 -10.14 1.89 -9.15
C MET A 61 -10.89 0.98 -10.13
N SER A 62 -11.47 1.54 -11.19
CA SER A 62 -12.17 0.81 -12.24
C SER A 62 -11.27 0.05 -13.21
N MET A 63 -9.95 0.25 -13.15
CA MET A 63 -9.01 -0.38 -14.07
C MET A 63 -8.82 -1.86 -13.71
N PRO A 64 -8.83 -2.78 -14.70
CA PRO A 64 -8.45 -4.17 -14.46
C PRO A 64 -7.03 -4.26 -13.90
N ALA A 65 -6.82 -5.11 -12.90
CA ALA A 65 -5.52 -5.26 -12.23
C ALA A 65 -4.37 -5.54 -13.22
N THR A 66 -4.61 -6.38 -14.22
CA THR A 66 -3.64 -6.74 -15.27
C THR A 66 -3.20 -5.56 -16.15
N ALA A 67 -4.08 -4.56 -16.31
CA ALA A 67 -3.76 -3.31 -16.99
C ALA A 67 -3.07 -2.32 -16.05
N GLY A 68 -3.50 -2.25 -14.79
CA GLY A 68 -2.93 -1.37 -13.76
C GLY A 68 -1.43 -1.55 -13.56
N VAL A 69 -0.95 -2.79 -13.60
CA VAL A 69 0.49 -3.14 -13.52
C VAL A 69 1.33 -2.47 -14.62
N ARG A 70 0.74 -2.19 -15.78
CA ARG A 70 1.45 -1.61 -16.93
C ARG A 70 1.54 -0.09 -16.86
N VAL A 71 0.85 0.53 -15.91
CA VAL A 71 0.88 1.98 -15.71
C VAL A 71 2.20 2.36 -15.03
N LYS A 72 3.19 2.67 -15.87
CA LYS A 72 4.49 3.21 -15.43
C LYS A 72 4.30 4.51 -14.66
N ASP A 73 5.23 4.77 -13.74
CA ASP A 73 5.28 6.00 -12.94
C ASP A 73 3.97 6.31 -12.19
N SER A 74 3.18 5.26 -11.92
CA SER A 74 2.02 5.37 -11.05
C SER A 74 2.46 5.49 -9.59
N SER A 75 1.66 6.18 -8.77
CA SER A 75 1.95 6.29 -7.32
C SER A 75 2.28 4.96 -6.63
N ILE A 76 1.60 3.87 -7.02
CA ILE A 76 1.90 2.52 -6.50
C ILE A 76 3.20 1.93 -7.06
N ALA A 77 3.53 2.18 -8.34
CA ALA A 77 4.77 1.72 -8.95
C ALA A 77 5.99 2.44 -8.39
N VAL A 78 5.90 3.77 -8.21
CA VAL A 78 6.94 4.59 -7.58
C VAL A 78 7.15 4.16 -6.14
N GLY A 79 6.07 4.00 -5.36
CA GLY A 79 6.18 3.52 -3.98
C GLY A 79 6.80 2.13 -3.88
N ALA A 80 6.42 1.20 -4.77
CA ALA A 80 7.01 -0.14 -4.80
C ALA A 80 8.49 -0.13 -5.19
N ALA A 81 8.89 0.75 -6.11
CA ALA A 81 10.28 0.92 -6.52
C ALA A 81 11.13 1.49 -5.37
N MET A 82 10.62 2.43 -4.59
CA MET A 82 11.30 2.94 -3.40
C MET A 82 11.59 1.84 -2.39
N VAL A 83 10.61 0.96 -2.12
CA VAL A 83 10.82 -0.19 -1.22
C VAL A 83 11.87 -1.14 -1.78
N ARG A 84 11.79 -1.44 -3.09
CA ARG A 84 12.79 -2.29 -3.75
C ARG A 84 14.20 -1.70 -3.71
N ALA A 85 14.34 -0.37 -3.76
CA ALA A 85 15.60 0.34 -3.71
C ALA A 85 16.15 0.53 -2.29
N GLY A 86 15.39 0.17 -1.24
CA GLY A 86 15.77 0.43 0.16
C GLY A 86 15.60 1.89 0.58
N GLU A 87 14.84 2.69 -0.19
CA GLU A 87 14.47 4.07 0.17
C GLU A 87 13.25 4.12 1.11
N ALA A 88 12.52 3.01 1.26
CA ALA A 88 11.39 2.88 2.17
C ALA A 88 11.28 1.43 2.67
N ASP A 89 10.82 1.24 3.91
CA ASP A 89 10.68 -0.10 4.50
C ASP A 89 9.36 -0.79 4.15
N ALA A 90 8.32 0.00 3.86
CA ALA A 90 6.98 -0.50 3.61
C ALA A 90 6.19 0.39 2.64
N LEU A 91 5.20 -0.21 1.97
CA LEU A 91 4.23 0.48 1.12
C LEU A 91 2.82 0.22 1.63
N VAL A 92 2.04 1.29 1.78
CA VAL A 92 0.61 1.24 2.11
C VAL A 92 -0.17 1.92 0.99
N SER A 93 -1.16 1.23 0.44
CA SER A 93 -2.05 1.78 -0.59
C SER A 93 -3.48 1.30 -0.39
N PRO A 94 -4.46 2.22 -0.29
CA PRO A 94 -5.87 1.89 -0.32
C PRO A 94 -6.45 1.84 -1.75
N GLY A 95 -5.59 1.89 -2.78
CA GLY A 95 -6.02 1.82 -4.17
C GLY A 95 -6.41 0.41 -4.63
N ASN A 96 -6.52 0.22 -5.93
CA ASN A 96 -6.97 -1.04 -6.53
C ASN A 96 -6.13 -2.24 -6.02
N THR A 97 -6.75 -3.12 -5.23
CA THR A 97 -6.08 -4.23 -4.53
C THR A 97 -5.27 -5.12 -5.47
N GLY A 98 -5.86 -5.48 -6.62
CA GLY A 98 -5.19 -6.33 -7.59
C GLY A 98 -3.98 -5.65 -8.22
N ALA A 99 -4.09 -4.37 -8.57
CA ALA A 99 -2.98 -3.60 -9.11
C ALA A 99 -1.86 -3.41 -8.07
N VAL A 100 -2.20 -3.11 -6.81
CA VAL A 100 -1.25 -3.00 -5.70
C VAL A 100 -0.51 -4.33 -5.49
N MET A 101 -1.24 -5.44 -5.36
CA MET A 101 -0.67 -6.77 -5.16
C MET A 101 0.26 -7.15 -6.32
N ALA A 102 -0.21 -7.02 -7.56
CA ALA A 102 0.55 -7.42 -8.73
C ALA A 102 1.79 -6.53 -8.96
N THR A 103 1.67 -5.21 -8.76
CA THR A 103 2.81 -4.27 -8.88
C THR A 103 3.85 -4.56 -7.80
N SER A 104 3.42 -4.80 -6.56
CA SER A 104 4.33 -5.12 -5.45
C SER A 104 5.03 -6.45 -5.69
N LEU A 105 4.31 -7.48 -6.12
CA LEU A 105 4.87 -8.79 -6.42
C LEU A 105 5.94 -8.74 -7.53
N LEU A 106 5.67 -7.99 -8.60
CA LEU A 106 6.59 -7.89 -9.74
C LEU A 106 7.79 -6.98 -9.46
N THR A 107 7.64 -5.97 -8.60
CA THR A 107 8.69 -4.98 -8.33
C THR A 107 9.53 -5.36 -7.12
N MET A 108 8.89 -5.64 -5.98
CA MET A 108 9.58 -5.98 -4.73
C MET A 108 10.04 -7.44 -4.74
N GLY A 109 9.23 -8.34 -5.32
CA GLY A 109 9.44 -9.78 -5.28
C GLY A 109 8.74 -10.43 -4.08
N ARG A 110 9.15 -11.66 -3.77
CA ARG A 110 8.68 -12.42 -2.59
C ARG A 110 9.87 -12.73 -1.70
N ILE A 111 9.57 -13.01 -0.44
CA ILE A 111 10.52 -13.64 0.48
C ILE A 111 10.99 -14.97 -0.11
N GLU A 112 12.29 -15.27 0.05
CA GLU A 112 12.88 -16.53 -0.43
C GLU A 112 12.16 -17.74 0.19
N GLY A 113 11.90 -18.76 -0.63
CA GLY A 113 11.14 -19.95 -0.22
C GLY A 113 9.62 -19.77 -0.18
N VAL A 114 9.08 -18.55 -0.21
CA VAL A 114 7.62 -18.33 -0.27
C VAL A 114 7.11 -18.50 -1.71
N SER A 115 6.22 -19.47 -1.91
CA SER A 115 5.74 -19.82 -3.25
C SER A 115 4.74 -18.81 -3.78
N ARG A 116 3.84 -18.30 -2.93
CA ARG A 116 2.87 -17.27 -3.30
C ARG A 116 2.58 -16.35 -2.10
N PRO A 117 2.36 -15.05 -2.30
CA PRO A 117 1.82 -14.20 -1.25
C PRO A 117 0.34 -14.54 -1.00
N ALA A 118 -0.15 -14.24 0.20
CA ALA A 118 -1.57 -14.28 0.55
C ALA A 118 -2.01 -12.89 1.02
N ILE A 119 -3.26 -12.51 0.74
CA ILE A 119 -3.86 -11.36 1.41
C ILE A 119 -4.42 -11.87 2.74
N THR A 120 -4.06 -11.19 3.81
CA THR A 120 -4.50 -11.48 5.17
C THR A 120 -5.33 -10.34 5.73
N THR A 121 -6.31 -10.68 6.56
CA THR A 121 -7.09 -9.68 7.31
C THR A 121 -7.51 -10.21 8.67
N ARG A 122 -7.77 -9.30 9.61
CA ARG A 122 -8.24 -9.61 10.95
C ARG A 122 -9.76 -9.49 10.99
N PHE A 123 -10.44 -10.62 11.16
CA PHE A 123 -11.89 -10.66 11.35
C PHE A 123 -12.26 -10.54 12.83
N PRO A 124 -13.27 -9.71 13.17
CA PRO A 124 -13.83 -9.71 14.51
C PRO A 124 -14.57 -11.03 14.79
N THR A 125 -14.64 -11.42 16.07
CA THR A 125 -15.45 -12.58 16.50
C THR A 125 -16.37 -12.19 17.65
N THR A 126 -17.42 -12.98 17.88
CA THR A 126 -18.35 -12.79 19.00
C THR A 126 -17.68 -12.87 20.38
N SER A 127 -16.54 -13.57 20.46
CA SER A 127 -15.73 -13.66 21.69
C SER A 127 -14.88 -12.41 21.96
N GLY A 128 -14.85 -11.45 21.03
CA GLY A 128 -13.96 -10.29 21.08
C GLY A 128 -12.51 -10.60 20.70
N ARG A 129 -12.13 -11.88 20.52
CA ARG A 129 -10.79 -12.27 20.05
C ARG A 129 -10.75 -12.28 18.52
N PRO A 130 -9.97 -11.40 17.87
CA PRO A 130 -9.92 -11.37 16.41
C PRO A 130 -9.24 -12.63 15.86
N THR A 131 -9.75 -13.13 14.73
CA THR A 131 -9.17 -14.25 13.98
C THR A 131 -8.51 -13.73 12.72
N VAL A 132 -7.34 -14.28 12.37
CA VAL A 132 -6.68 -13.98 11.10
C VAL A 132 -7.23 -14.89 10.03
N VAL A 133 -7.64 -14.31 8.89
CA VAL A 133 -8.13 -15.06 7.73
C VAL A 133 -7.19 -14.78 6.55
N LEU A 134 -6.72 -15.86 5.93
CA LEU A 134 -5.93 -15.86 4.70
C LEU A 134 -6.19 -17.18 3.94
N ASP A 135 -6.12 -17.22 2.61
CA ASP A 135 -5.99 -16.11 1.67
C ASP A 135 -7.37 -15.54 1.30
N VAL A 136 -7.55 -14.22 1.38
CA VAL A 136 -8.85 -13.55 1.08
C VAL A 136 -8.92 -12.90 -0.30
N GLY A 137 -8.02 -13.25 -1.22
CA GLY A 137 -8.17 -12.88 -2.63
C GLY A 137 -6.90 -12.64 -3.41
N ALA A 138 -5.72 -13.01 -2.91
CA ALA A 138 -4.49 -12.96 -3.71
C ALA A 138 -4.49 -14.05 -4.79
N ASN A 139 -5.02 -15.24 -4.46
CA ASN A 139 -4.95 -16.43 -5.29
C ASN A 139 -6.36 -16.99 -5.54
N ALA A 140 -6.72 -17.14 -6.81
CA ALA A 140 -7.93 -17.89 -7.19
C ALA A 140 -7.75 -19.41 -7.02
N ASP A 141 -6.52 -19.90 -7.26
CA ASP A 141 -6.18 -21.32 -7.17
C ASP A 141 -4.97 -21.53 -6.25
N CYS A 142 -5.10 -22.49 -5.34
CA CYS A 142 -4.05 -22.88 -4.41
C CYS A 142 -3.73 -24.37 -4.52
N LYS A 143 -2.42 -24.70 -4.51
CA LYS A 143 -1.95 -26.07 -4.32
C LYS A 143 -1.83 -26.36 -2.81
N PRO A 144 -1.87 -27.63 -2.37
CA PRO A 144 -1.75 -27.96 -0.94
C PRO A 144 -0.54 -27.35 -0.24
N HIS A 145 0.62 -27.29 -0.91
CA HIS A 145 1.81 -26.68 -0.33
C HIS A 145 1.72 -25.14 -0.17
N HIS A 146 0.90 -24.44 -0.97
CA HIS A 146 0.65 -23.02 -0.73
C HIS A 146 -0.11 -22.84 0.59
N LEU A 147 -1.14 -23.66 0.81
CA LEU A 147 -1.94 -23.62 2.05
C LEU A 147 -1.09 -24.01 3.27
N ALA A 148 -0.19 -24.98 3.13
CA ALA A 148 0.76 -25.32 4.17
C ALA A 148 1.67 -24.12 4.53
N GLN A 149 2.17 -23.38 3.54
CA GLN A 149 2.96 -22.17 3.77
C GLN A 149 2.15 -21.06 4.46
N PHE A 150 0.85 -20.95 4.18
CA PHE A 150 -0.02 -19.95 4.82
C PHE A 150 -0.30 -20.27 6.30
N GLY A 151 -0.08 -21.51 6.74
CA GLY A 151 -0.28 -21.93 8.13
C GLY A 151 0.95 -21.86 9.03
N VAL A 152 2.12 -21.46 8.49
CA VAL A 152 3.36 -21.23 9.24
C VAL A 152 3.34 -19.83 9.83
#